data_AF-A0A2W5L235-F1
#
_entry.id   AF-A0A2W5L235-F1
#
_cell.length_a   1.000
_cell.length_b   1.000
_cell.length_c   1.000
_cell.angle_alpha   90.00
_cell.angle_beta   90.00
_cell.angle_gamma   90.00
#
_symmetry.space_group_name_H-M   'P 1'
#
loop_
_entity.id
_entity.type
_entity.pdbx_description
1 polymer ?
#
loop_
_entity_poly.entity_id
_entity_poly.type
_entity_poly.pdbx_seq_one_letter_code
_entity_poly.pdbx_strand_id
1 'polypeptide(L)' 'MQETAIKNAEPARHHDLAPFLPHHIVVVDDDAGVRTLLARILRESGYEVTGARDGIELEAIMGAGRIDLILLDVMLP' A
#
# COMPACT_ATOMS: atom_id res chain seq x y z
N MET A 1 -2.90 4.89 50.94
CA MET A 1 -1.95 5.77 50.21
C MET A 1 -1.13 4.84 49.35
N GLN A 2 -1.57 4.61 48.10
CA GLN A 2 -0.99 5.18 46.86
C GLN A 2 0.49 4.73 46.70
N GLU A 3 0.94 4.15 45.59
CA GLU A 3 0.71 4.53 44.19
C GLU A 3 0.72 3.31 43.26
N THR A 4 -0.26 3.28 42.34
CA THR A 4 -0.33 2.33 41.24
C THR A 4 0.53 2.86 40.11
N ALA A 5 1.67 2.23 39.84
CA ALA A 5 2.51 2.55 38.69
C ALA A 5 1.73 2.24 37.41
N ILE A 6 1.41 3.29 36.66
CA ILE A 6 0.80 3.25 35.34
C ILE A 6 1.79 2.48 34.44
N LYS A 7 1.38 1.31 33.97
CA LYS A 7 2.08 0.60 32.90
C LYS A 7 2.08 1.52 31.68
N ASN A 8 3.25 1.93 31.21
CA ASN A 8 3.41 2.63 29.94
C ASN A 8 2.89 1.71 28.83
N ALA A 9 1.63 1.89 28.45
CA ALA A 9 1.10 1.32 27.23
C ALA A 9 1.87 1.97 26.08
N GLU A 10 2.55 1.17 25.27
CA GLU A 10 3.09 1.64 23.99
C GLU A 10 1.95 2.29 23.18
N PRO A 11 2.21 3.38 22.43
CA PRO A 11 1.16 4.01 21.64
C PRO A 11 0.61 2.95 20.68
N ALA A 12 -0.70 2.67 20.81
CA ALA A 12 -1.41 1.76 19.92
C ALA A 12 -1.07 2.14 18.49
N ARG A 13 -0.40 1.23 17.77
CA ARG A 13 -0.13 1.42 16.35
C ARG A 13 -1.49 1.57 15.67
N HIS A 14 -1.54 2.23 14.52
CA HIS A 14 -2.75 2.44 13.72
C HIS A 14 -3.57 1.16 13.40
N HIS A 15 -3.11 -0.02 13.85
CA HIS A 15 -3.68 -1.35 13.64
C HIS A 15 -4.83 -1.78 14.58
N ASP A 16 -5.27 -0.96 15.52
CA ASP A 16 -6.06 -1.50 16.64
C ASP A 16 -7.59 -1.31 16.58
N LEU A 17 -8.21 -0.59 15.63
CA LEU A 17 -9.65 -0.23 15.75
C LEU A 17 -10.55 -0.31 14.48
N ALA A 18 -10.12 -0.92 13.38
CA ALA A 18 -10.97 -1.21 12.21
C ALA A 18 -10.62 -2.58 11.60
N PRO A 19 -11.52 -3.28 10.89
CA PRO A 19 -11.11 -4.42 10.08
C PRO A 19 -10.00 -3.96 9.14
N PHE A 20 -8.86 -4.66 9.15
CA PHE A 20 -7.72 -4.34 8.31
C PHE A 20 -8.05 -4.57 6.86
N LEU A 21 -8.58 -3.53 6.21
CA LEU A 21 -8.57 -3.47 4.76
C LEU A 21 -7.10 -3.44 4.33
N PRO A 22 -6.69 -4.32 3.41
CA PRO A 22 -5.32 -4.33 2.91
C PRO A 22 -5.02 -2.96 2.29
N HIS A 23 -3.84 -2.40 2.59
CA HIS A 23 -3.41 -1.16 1.95
C HIS A 23 -3.25 -1.39 0.44
N HIS A 24 -3.74 -0.44 -0.35
CA HIS A 24 -3.75 -0.53 -1.81
C HIS A 24 -2.52 0.17 -2.39
N ILE A 25 -1.70 -0.59 -3.12
CA ILE A 25 -0.50 -0.13 -3.79
C ILE A 25 -0.70 -0.17 -5.30
N VAL A 26 -0.35 0.91 -6.00
CA VAL A 26 -0.30 0.92 -7.47
C VAL A 26 1.15 0.83 -7.93
N VAL A 27 1.46 -0.13 -8.80
CA VAL A 27 2.79 -0.27 -9.44
C VAL A 27 2.70 0.26 -10.87
N VAL A 28 3.54 1.23 -11.20
CA VAL A 28 3.57 1.92 -12.49
C VAL A 28 4.94 1.72 -13.14
N ASP A 29 4.97 0.98 -14.24
CA ASP A 29 6.20 0.55 -14.94
C ASP A 29 5.76 0.08 -16.33
N ASP A 30 6.51 0.27 -17.42
CA ASP A 30 6.09 -0.15 -18.77
C ASP A 30 6.45 -1.62 -19.07
N ASP A 31 7.37 -2.22 -18.31
CA ASP A 31 7.72 -3.63 -18.37
C ASP A 31 6.69 -4.52 -17.64
N ALA A 32 5.98 -5.35 -18.40
CA ALA A 32 4.95 -6.23 -17.86
C ALA A 32 5.50 -7.32 -16.91
N GLY A 33 6.74 -7.77 -17.13
CA GLY A 33 7.42 -8.73 -16.28
C GLY A 33 7.73 -8.16 -14.91
N VAL A 34 8.27 -6.93 -14.87
CA VAL A 34 8.54 -6.22 -13.61
C VAL A 34 7.24 -5.94 -12.85
N ARG A 35 6.21 -5.39 -13.51
CA ARG A 35 4.89 -5.18 -12.89
C ARG A 35 4.33 -6.46 -12.28
N THR A 36 4.38 -7.57 -13.01
CA THR A 36 3.84 -8.86 -12.57
C THR A 36 4.60 -9.40 -11.35
N LEU A 37 5.94 -9.31 -11.38
CA LEU A 37 6.79 -9.75 -10.28
C LEU A 37 6.52 -8.94 -9.01
N LEU A 38 6.53 -7.61 -9.11
CA LEU A 38 6.30 -6.72 -7.97
C LEU A 38 4.88 -6.92 -7.40
N ALA A 39 3.87 -7.01 -8.27
CA ALA A 39 2.50 -7.24 -7.82
C ALA A 39 2.34 -8.58 -7.08
N ARG A 40 3.04 -9.64 -7.53
CA ARG A 40 3.04 -10.92 -6.82
C ARG A 40 3.66 -10.79 -5.42
N ILE A 41 4.86 -10.21 -5.32
CA ILE A 41 5.59 -10.06 -4.04
C ILE A 41 4.78 -9.23 -3.03
N LEU A 42 4.18 -8.13 -3.49
CA LEU A 42 3.37 -7.26 -2.66
C LEU A 42 2.06 -7.93 -2.22
N ARG A 43 1.37 -8.66 -3.11
CA ARG A 43 0.17 -9.42 -2.72
C ARG A 43 0.48 -10.53 -1.72
N GLU A 44 1.59 -11.25 -1.90
CA GLU A 44 2.08 -12.25 -0.93
C GLU A 44 2.40 -11.61 0.44
N SER A 45 2.64 -10.29 0.48
CA SER A 45 2.88 -9.50 1.71
C SER A 45 1.58 -8.93 2.33
N GLY A 46 0.41 -9.20 1.77
CA GLY A 46 -0.89 -8.77 2.32
C GLY A 46 -1.42 -7.44 1.79
N TYR A 47 -0.85 -6.91 0.70
CA TYR A 47 -1.34 -5.69 0.05
C TYR A 47 -2.35 -6.00 -1.05
N GLU A 48 -3.29 -5.07 -1.26
CA GLU A 48 -4.02 -5.00 -2.51
C GLU A 48 -3.12 -4.31 -3.54
N VAL A 49 -3.08 -4.82 -4.77
CA VAL A 49 -2.15 -4.28 -5.78
C VAL A 49 -2.81 -4.19 -7.14
N THR A 50 -2.73 -3.01 -7.75
CA THR A 50 -3.08 -2.75 -9.15
C THR A 50 -1.82 -2.36 -9.93
N GLY A 51 -1.70 -2.85 -11.16
CA GLY A 51 -0.62 -2.45 -12.07
C GLY A 51 -1.14 -1.45 -13.09
N ALA A 52 -0.34 -0.44 -13.42
CA ALA A 52 -0.55 0.49 -14.51
C ALA A 52 0.69 0.49 -15.40
N ARG A 53 0.54 0.50 -16.72
CA ARG A 53 1.70 0.53 -17.63
C ARG A 53 2.22 1.95 -17.92
N ASP A 54 1.39 2.95 -17.65
CA ASP A 54 1.64 4.34 -18.01
C ASP A 54 0.80 5.30 -17.13
N GLY A 55 1.00 6.60 -17.31
CA GLY A 55 0.26 7.63 -16.58
C GLY A 55 -1.24 7.67 -16.88
N ILE A 56 -1.67 7.23 -18.08
CA ILE A 56 -3.08 7.23 -18.47
C ILE A 56 -3.83 6.15 -17.68
N GLU A 57 -3.26 4.94 -17.59
CA GLU A 57 -3.80 3.88 -16.74
C GLU A 57 -3.79 4.27 -15.26
N LEU A 58 -2.73 4.93 -14.80
CA LEU A 58 -2.66 5.44 -13.42
C LEU A 58 -3.79 6.45 -13.14
N GLU A 59 -4.02 7.42 -14.02
CA GLU A 59 -5.10 8.40 -13.88
C GLU A 59 -6.48 7.73 -13.78
N ALA A 60 -6.73 6.72 -14.60
CA ALA A 60 -7.96 5.94 -14.52
C ALA A 60 -8.12 5.23 -13.16
N ILE A 61 -7.04 4.68 -12.61
CA ILE A 61 -7.04 4.01 -11.30
C ILE A 61 -7.25 5.01 -10.15
N MET A 62 -6.59 6.18 -10.22
CA MET A 62 -6.77 7.24 -9.22
C MET A 62 -8.21 7.74 -9.14
N GLY A 63 -8.95 7.72 -10.25
CA GLY A 63 -10.38 8.07 -10.28
C GLY A 63 -11.30 7.02 -9.67
N ALA A 64 -10.84 5.77 -9.49
CA ALA A 64 -11.67 4.64 -9.10
C ALA A 64 -11.72 4.37 -7.58
N GLY A 65 -10.79 4.92 -6.79
CA GLY A 65 -10.77 4.65 -5.36
C GLY A 65 -9.54 5.15 -4.62
N ARG A 66 -9.37 4.64 -3.39
CA ARG A 66 -8.28 5.01 -2.49
C ARG A 66 -6.98 4.29 -2.89
N ILE A 67 -5.87 5.02 -2.89
CA ILE A 67 -4.51 4.52 -3.07
C ILE A 67 -3.70 4.95 -1.84
N ASP A 68 -2.99 3.99 -1.23
CA ASP A 68 -2.11 4.26 -0.09
C ASP A 68 -0.68 4.60 -0.54
N LEU A 69 -0.23 4.00 -1.64
CA LEU A 69 1.13 4.14 -2.16
C LEU A 69 1.17 3.93 -3.68
N ILE A 70 2.04 4.69 -4.36
CA ILE A 70 2.42 4.47 -5.76
C ILE A 70 3.90 4.10 -5.81
N LEU A 71 4.22 2.98 -6.45
CA LEU A 71 5.56 2.57 -6.86
C LEU A 71 5.74 2.93 -8.32
N LEU A 72 6.46 4.01 -8.59
CA LEU A 72 6.67 4.56 -9.93
C LEU A 72 8.08 4.23 -10.42
N ASP A 73 8.19 3.64 -11.61
CA ASP A 73 9.46 3.53 -12.31
C ASP A 73 9.95 4.91 -12.79
N VAL A 74 11.23 5.17 -12.57
CA VAL A 74 11.91 6.43 -12.91
C VAL A 74 12.31 6.51 -14.39
N MET A 75 12.37 5.36 -15.07
CA MET A 75 12.74 5.27 -16.48
C MET A 75 11.55 5.35 -17.44
N LEU A 76 10.32 5.50 -16.90
CA LEU A 76 9.14 5.77 -17.71
C LEU A 76 9.33 7.06 -18.53
N PRO A 77 9.07 7.03 -19.85
CA PRO A 77 9.22 8.19 -20.73
C PRO A 77 8.17 9.28 -20.53
#